data_AF-A0A367LWE9-F1
#
_entry.id   AF-A0A367LWE9-F1
#
_cell.length_a   1.000
_cell.length_b   1.000
_cell.length_c   1.000
_cell.angle_alpha   90.00
_cell.angle_beta   90.00
_cell.angle_gamma   90.00
#
_symmetry.space_group_name_H-M   'P 1'
#
loop_
_entity.id
_entity.type
_entity.pdbx_description
1 polymer ?
#
loop_
_entity_poly.entity_id
_entity_poly.type
_entity_poly.pdbx_seq_one_letter_code
_entity_poly.pdbx_strand_id
1 'polypeptide(L)'
;GEDVIGGAAIDKHGVPLADQTLQRARQADAVLLGAVGGPKWDRIERDIRPERGLLKIRSQLGLFANLRPAILYPQLAAASSLKPEVVAGLDILIVRELTGGIYFGQPREQRVLENGER
;
A
#
# COMPACT_ATOMS: atom_id res chain seq x y z
N GLY A 1 10.57 8.38 -17.48
CA GLY A 1 10.98 9.43 -16.52
C GLY A 1 10.71 8.95 -15.11
N GLU A 2 11.24 9.64 -14.10
CA GLU A 2 11.03 9.32 -12.68
C GLU A 2 10.33 10.46 -11.94
N ASP A 3 9.71 10.15 -10.81
CA ASP A 3 9.09 11.13 -9.92
C ASP A 3 8.99 10.56 -8.49
N VAL A 4 8.57 11.39 -7.53
CA VAL A 4 8.55 11.04 -6.11
C VAL A 4 7.15 10.77 -5.56
N ILE A 5 7.06 9.84 -4.61
CA ILE A 5 5.85 9.51 -3.84
C ILE A 5 6.23 9.26 -2.37
N GLY A 6 5.26 9.33 -1.47
CA GLY A 6 5.44 9.04 -0.05
C GLY A 6 6.27 10.10 0.65
N GLY A 7 7.17 9.69 1.53
CA GLY A 7 8.02 10.60 2.32
C GLY A 7 8.82 11.59 1.47
N ALA A 8 9.38 11.12 0.34
CA ALA A 8 10.11 11.96 -0.59
C ALA A 8 9.23 13.04 -1.24
N ALA A 9 7.96 12.72 -1.53
CA ALA A 9 7.00 13.70 -2.03
C ALA A 9 6.56 14.68 -0.95
N ILE A 10 6.42 14.24 0.30
CA ILE A 10 6.11 15.14 1.43
C ILE A 10 7.24 16.16 1.59
N ASP A 11 8.49 15.72 1.59
CA ASP A 11 9.65 16.61 1.74
C ASP A 11 9.75 17.63 0.60
N LYS A 12 9.38 17.25 -0.62
CA LYS A 12 9.51 18.09 -1.82
C LYS A 12 8.28 18.97 -2.11
N HIS A 13 7.08 18.47 -1.82
CA HIS A 13 5.80 19.05 -2.26
C HIS A 13 4.81 19.29 -1.11
N GLY A 14 5.15 18.87 0.12
CA GLY A 14 4.24 18.96 1.28
C GLY A 14 3.11 17.94 1.28
N VAL A 15 3.02 17.07 0.27
CA VAL A 15 1.95 16.07 0.11
C VAL A 15 2.53 14.71 -0.28
N PRO A 16 1.91 13.59 0.15
CA PRO A 16 2.44 12.25 -0.11
C PRO A 16 2.27 11.78 -1.57
N LEU A 17 1.47 12.49 -2.36
CA LEU A 17 1.33 12.29 -3.81
C LEU A 17 0.89 13.61 -4.46
N ALA A 18 1.80 14.24 -5.19
CA ALA A 18 1.49 15.44 -5.98
C ALA A 18 0.64 15.10 -7.21
N ASP A 19 -0.23 16.03 -7.61
CA ASP A 19 -1.14 15.78 -8.74
C ASP A 19 -0.38 15.62 -10.07
N GLN A 20 0.78 16.28 -10.23
CA GLN A 20 1.65 16.11 -11.39
C GLN A 20 2.22 14.68 -11.48
N THR A 21 2.58 14.08 -10.34
CA THR A 21 3.04 12.69 -10.27
C THR A 21 1.92 11.73 -10.68
N LEU A 22 0.69 11.97 -10.19
CA LEU A 22 -0.47 11.19 -10.59
C LEU A 22 -0.77 11.32 -12.09
N GLN A 23 -0.69 12.53 -12.64
CA GLN A 23 -0.90 12.77 -14.07
C GLN A 23 0.13 12.03 -14.92
N ARG A 24 1.41 12.07 -14.54
CA ARG A 24 2.47 11.28 -15.20
C ARG A 24 2.18 9.78 -15.13
N ALA A 25 1.77 9.27 -13.96
CA ALA A 25 1.42 7.86 -13.80
C ALA A 25 0.24 7.44 -14.69
N ARG A 26 -0.74 8.32 -14.93
CA ARG A 26 -1.86 8.06 -15.86
C ARG A 26 -1.45 8.00 -17.33
N GLN A 27 -0.35 8.66 -17.69
CA GLN A 27 0.16 8.70 -19.06
C GLN A 27 1.18 7.59 -19.36
N ALA A 28 1.63 6.88 -18.32
CA ALA A 28 2.60 5.80 -18.47
C ALA A 28 1.90 4.47 -18.77
N ASP A 29 2.55 3.62 -19.57
CA ASP A 29 2.08 2.25 -19.82
C ASP A 29 2.18 1.36 -18.57
N ALA A 30 3.16 1.64 -17.70
CA ALA A 30 3.39 0.93 -16.45
C ALA A 30 4.05 1.85 -15.41
N VAL A 31 3.83 1.51 -14.13
CA VAL A 31 4.45 2.19 -12.98
C VAL A 31 5.23 1.18 -12.16
N LEU A 32 6.53 1.43 -11.97
CA LEU A 32 7.37 0.69 -11.04
C LEU A 32 7.58 1.52 -9.78
N LEU A 33 7.24 0.96 -8.63
CA LEU A 33 7.34 1.61 -7.33
C LEU A 33 8.22 0.77 -6.39
N GLY A 34 9.18 1.42 -5.71
CA GLY A 34 10.02 0.80 -4.69
C GLY A 34 9.29 0.61 -3.37
N ALA A 35 9.43 1.57 -2.46
CA ALA A 35 8.77 1.56 -1.14
C ALA A 35 8.34 2.96 -0.71
N VAL A 36 7.42 3.02 0.25
CA VAL A 36 7.01 4.25 0.95
C VAL A 36 6.98 3.98 2.45
N GLY A 37 7.17 5.03 3.26
CA GLY A 37 7.16 4.95 4.73
C GLY A 37 8.51 5.32 5.34
N GLY A 38 8.51 5.59 6.65
CA GLY A 38 9.73 5.82 7.42
C GLY A 38 9.50 6.60 8.72
N PRO A 39 10.32 6.40 9.76
CA PRO A 39 10.10 6.97 11.10
C PRO A 39 10.00 8.50 11.14
N LYS A 40 10.64 9.18 10.20
CA LYS A 40 10.59 10.64 10.03
C LYS A 40 9.16 11.17 9.95
N TRP A 41 8.24 10.39 9.37
CA TRP A 41 6.87 10.79 9.10
C TRP A 41 5.83 10.11 10.02
N ASP A 42 6.26 9.45 11.11
CA ASP A 42 5.32 8.72 12.00
C ASP A 42 4.45 9.66 12.86
N ARG A 43 4.94 10.89 13.10
CA ARG A 43 4.30 11.86 14.00
C ARG A 43 3.52 12.95 13.27
N ILE A 44 3.50 12.95 11.94
CA ILE A 44 2.71 13.90 11.17
C ILE A 44 1.24 13.47 11.12
N GLU A 45 0.39 14.41 10.70
CA GLU A 45 -1.04 14.17 10.51
C GLU A 45 -1.29 12.95 9.62
N ARG A 46 -2.25 12.10 10.02
CA ARG A 46 -2.51 10.81 9.36
C ARG A 46 -2.80 10.95 7.88
N ASP A 47 -3.45 12.05 7.48
CA ASP A 47 -3.87 12.26 6.09
C ASP A 47 -2.73 12.64 5.14
N ILE A 48 -1.59 13.08 5.67
CA ILE A 48 -0.41 13.41 4.86
C ILE A 48 0.72 12.38 4.99
N ARG A 49 0.50 11.26 5.70
CA ARG A 49 1.52 10.20 5.84
C ARG A 49 1.88 9.54 4.51
N PRO A 50 3.11 8.99 4.37
CA PRO A 50 3.58 8.38 3.12
C PRO A 50 2.62 7.33 2.54
N GLU A 51 2.01 6.50 3.39
CA GLU A 51 1.09 5.43 3.00
C GLU A 51 -0.18 5.96 2.34
N ARG A 52 -0.58 7.21 2.63
CA ARG A 52 -1.73 7.87 1.99
C ARG A 52 -1.49 8.10 0.51
N GLY A 53 -0.25 8.41 0.12
CA GLY A 53 0.14 8.51 -1.29
C GLY A 53 -0.06 7.18 -2.03
N LEU A 54 0.36 6.07 -1.41
CA LEU A 54 0.19 4.73 -1.97
C LEU A 54 -1.29 4.33 -2.11
N LEU A 55 -2.13 4.66 -1.12
CA LEU A 55 -3.56 4.40 -1.21
C LEU A 55 -4.23 5.28 -2.28
N LYS A 56 -3.87 6.57 -2.34
CA LYS A 56 -4.39 7.53 -3.34
C LYS A 56 -4.05 7.09 -4.76
N ILE A 57 -2.79 6.72 -5.04
CA ILE A 57 -2.41 6.33 -6.41
C ILE A 57 -3.12 5.04 -6.86
N ARG A 58 -3.27 4.06 -5.96
CA ARG A 58 -3.98 2.80 -6.27
C ARG A 58 -5.45 3.02 -6.63
N SER A 59 -6.17 3.82 -5.84
CA SER A 59 -7.57 4.12 -6.11
C SER A 59 -7.74 5.00 -7.35
N GLN A 60 -6.90 6.04 -7.49
CA GLN A 60 -6.98 6.98 -8.61
C GLN A 60 -6.68 6.33 -9.97
N LEU A 61 -5.81 5.33 -10.00
CA LEU A 61 -5.50 4.55 -11.21
C LEU A 61 -6.42 3.33 -11.41
N GLY A 62 -7.38 3.07 -10.50
CA GLY A 62 -8.30 1.94 -10.64
C GLY A 62 -7.63 0.56 -10.53
N LEU A 63 -6.53 0.45 -9.78
CA LEU A 63 -5.72 -0.77 -9.66
C LEU A 63 -6.36 -1.78 -8.69
N PHE A 64 -7.55 -2.30 -9.02
CA PHE A 64 -8.34 -3.14 -8.12
C PHE A 64 -7.73 -4.53 -7.87
N ALA A 65 -7.06 -5.13 -8.87
CA ALA A 65 -6.50 -6.47 -8.78
C ALA A 65 -5.05 -6.44 -8.27
N ASN A 66 -4.83 -6.77 -7.00
CA ASN A 66 -3.49 -6.97 -6.47
C ASN A 66 -3.11 -8.45 -6.55
N LEU A 67 -2.09 -8.75 -7.34
CA LEU A 67 -1.52 -10.09 -7.50
C LEU A 67 -0.33 -10.24 -6.54
N ARG A 68 -0.36 -11.26 -5.68
CA ARG A 68 0.71 -11.60 -4.73
C ARG A 68 1.07 -13.08 -4.85
N PRO A 69 2.01 -13.44 -5.71
CA PRO A 69 2.52 -14.81 -5.75
C PRO A 69 3.27 -15.10 -4.45
N ALA A 70 2.96 -16.24 -3.82
CA ALA A 70 3.70 -16.80 -2.71
C ALA A 70 4.28 -18.14 -3.15
N ILE A 71 5.57 -18.12 -3.48
CA ILE A 71 6.32 -19.26 -4.01
C ILE A 71 7.45 -19.58 -3.03
N LEU A 72 7.59 -20.84 -2.62
CA LEU A 72 8.73 -21.29 -1.80
C LEU A 72 9.70 -22.12 -2.64
N TYR A 73 10.84 -21.49 -2.95
CA TYR A 73 11.96 -22.19 -3.58
C TYR A 73 12.56 -23.21 -2.60
N PRO A 74 12.81 -24.46 -3.02
CA PRO A 74 13.36 -25.50 -2.14
C PRO A 74 14.65 -25.08 -1.42
N GLN A 75 15.49 -24.28 -2.08
CA GLN A 75 16.75 -23.75 -1.54
C GLN A 75 16.54 -22.80 -0.34
N LEU A 76 15.33 -22.26 -0.19
CA LEU A 76 14.95 -21.32 0.88
C LEU A 76 13.99 -21.95 1.90
N ALA A 77 13.71 -23.25 1.81
CA ALA A 77 12.72 -23.89 2.67
C ALA A 77 13.03 -23.76 4.17
N ALA A 78 14.32 -23.74 4.53
CA ALA A 78 14.77 -23.56 5.92
C ALA A 78 14.51 -22.15 6.48
N ALA A 79 14.21 -21.15 5.65
CA ALA A 79 13.82 -19.82 6.11
C ALA A 79 12.34 -19.72 6.51
N SER A 80 11.54 -20.74 6.19
CA SER A 80 10.14 -20.81 6.61
C SER A 80 10.05 -21.21 8.09
N SER A 81 9.08 -20.64 8.80
CA SER A 81 8.73 -21.08 10.15
C SER A 81 7.91 -22.38 10.17
N LEU A 82 7.40 -22.81 9.02
CA LEU A 82 6.66 -24.06 8.88
C LEU A 82 7.60 -25.23 8.64
N LYS A 83 7.15 -26.42 9.04
CA LYS A 83 7.88 -27.66 8.78
C LYS A 83 8.12 -27.84 7.27
N PRO A 84 9.33 -28.17 6.81
CA PRO A 84 9.66 -28.29 5.39
C PRO A 84 8.70 -29.20 4.61
N GLU A 85 8.32 -30.34 5.19
CA GLU A 85 7.41 -31.31 4.58
C GLU A 85 5.98 -30.79 4.37
N VAL A 86 5.60 -29.69 5.02
CA VAL A 86 4.28 -29.04 4.87
C VAL A 86 4.31 -27.94 3.80
N VAL A 87 5.44 -27.25 3.66
CA VAL A 87 5.52 -25.98 2.89
C VAL A 87 6.39 -26.09 1.63
N ALA A 88 7.22 -27.13 1.51
CA ALA A 88 8.05 -27.33 0.32
C ALA A 88 7.19 -27.43 -0.95
N GLY A 89 7.54 -26.64 -1.96
CA GLY A 89 6.78 -26.58 -3.21
C GLY A 89 5.52 -25.70 -3.15
N LEU A 90 5.37 -24.85 -2.12
CA LEU A 90 4.33 -23.82 -2.09
C LEU A 90 4.38 -22.99 -3.37
N ASP A 91 3.25 -22.96 -4.09
CA ASP A 91 3.05 -22.15 -5.29
C ASP A 91 1.57 -21.74 -5.34
N ILE A 92 1.28 -20.57 -4.78
CA ILE A 92 -0.08 -20.01 -4.75
C ILE A 92 -0.07 -18.57 -5.24
N LEU A 93 -1.15 -18.18 -5.92
CA LEU A 93 -1.42 -16.79 -6.30
C LEU A 93 -2.57 -16.23 -5.47
N ILE A 94 -2.27 -15.26 -4.61
CA ILE A 94 -3.30 -14.51 -3.89
C ILE A 94 -3.75 -13.36 -4.79
N VAL A 95 -5.05 -13.35 -5.12
CA VAL A 95 -5.71 -12.24 -5.81
C VAL A 95 -6.51 -11.46 -4.78
N ARG A 96 -6.11 -10.21 -4.53
CA ARG A 96 -6.71 -9.34 -3.51
C ARG A 96 -7.35 -8.11 -4.16
N GLU A 97 -8.60 -7.84 -3.81
CA GLU A 97 -9.26 -6.55 -4.10
C GLU A 97 -8.58 -5.42 -3.31
N LEU A 98 -8.16 -4.35 -3.99
CA LEU A 98 -7.24 -3.34 -3.49
C LEU A 98 -7.83 -1.93 -3.35
N THR A 99 -8.98 -1.66 -3.96
CA THR A 99 -9.56 -0.33 -4.13
C THR A 99 -10.91 -0.13 -3.43
N GLY A 100 -11.45 -1.18 -2.83
CA GLY A 100 -12.73 -1.18 -2.13
C GLY A 100 -12.64 -1.71 -0.70
N GLY A 101 -13.74 -2.32 -0.25
CA GLY A 101 -13.87 -2.84 1.11
C GLY A 101 -13.74 -1.78 2.21
N ILE A 102 -13.39 -2.22 3.42
CA ILE A 102 -13.31 -1.34 4.60
C ILE A 102 -12.30 -0.19 4.44
N TYR A 103 -11.34 -0.29 3.51
CA TYR A 103 -10.33 0.75 3.26
C TYR A 103 -10.92 2.03 2.66
N PHE A 104 -12.00 1.91 1.88
CA PHE A 104 -12.62 3.03 1.16
C PHE A 104 -14.12 3.20 1.47
N GLY A 105 -14.72 2.30 2.26
CA GLY A 105 -16.12 2.39 2.68
C GLY A 105 -16.45 3.66 3.47
N GLN A 106 -17.68 4.13 3.31
CA GLN A 106 -18.26 5.31 3.98
C GLN A 106 -19.64 4.94 4.58
N PRO A 107 -20.08 5.56 5.69
CA PRO A 107 -19.37 6.58 6.47
C PRO A 107 -18.22 6.01 7.31
N ARG A 108 -17.22 6.86 7.61
CA ARG A 108 -16.15 6.59 8.57
C ARG A 108 -16.17 7.62 9.67
N GLU A 109 -16.77 7.25 10.80
CA GLU A 109 -16.91 8.13 11.95
C GLU A 109 -16.35 7.47 13.21
N GLN A 110 -15.68 8.27 14.05
CA GLN A 110 -15.52 7.95 15.45
C GLN A 110 -16.63 8.69 16.20
N ARG A 111 -17.45 7.96 16.95
CA ARG A 111 -18.55 8.53 17.73
C ARG A 111 -18.42 8.05 19.17
N VAL A 112 -18.56 8.99 20.10
CA VAL A 112 -18.62 8.68 21.52
C VAL A 112 -20.05 8.25 21.81
N LEU A 113 -20.21 7.04 22.32
CA LEU A 113 -21.49 6.49 22.74
C LEU A 113 -21.99 7.22 24.00
N GLU A 114 -23.30 7.16 24.27
CA GLU A 114 -23.92 7.82 25.44
C GLU A 114 -23.32 7.36 26.78
N ASN A 115 -22.75 6.15 26.82
CA ASN A 115 -22.05 5.60 27.98
C ASN A 115 -20.58 6.08 28.11
N GLY A 116 -20.13 6.98 27.24
CA GLY A 116 -18.77 7.53 27.23
C GLY A 116 -17.72 6.68 26.53
N GLU A 117 -18.10 5.53 25.95
CA GLU A 117 -17.20 4.69 25.17
C GLU A 117 -16.93 5.26 23.78
N ARG A 118 -15.73 5.01 23.24
CA ARG A 118 -15.24 5.52 21.94
C ARG A 118 -15.21 4.46 20.86
#